data_AF-A0AAW0FF42-F1
#
_entry.id   AF-A0AAW0FF42-F1
#
_cell.length_a   1.000
_cell.length_b   1.000
_cell.length_c   1.000
_cell.angle_alpha   90.00
_cell.angle_beta   90.00
_cell.angle_gamma   90.00
#
_symmetry.space_group_name_H-M   'P 1'
#
loop_
_entity.id
_entity.type
_entity.pdbx_description
1 polymer ?
#
loop_
_entity_poly.entity_id
_entity_poly.type
_entity_poly.pdbx_seq_one_letter_code
_entity_poly.pdbx_strand_id
1 'polypeptide(L)'
;MVFGAATILSGFSGVFCDQGENIYMLSLDRLIEDCAGYWQRAIASAPRSTTKAYMLGGLSWFAVPWAFASCLGMAARAAVNNPKFPTYPNPLSDAQTSAGLAAPAAAAVLMGKGGAVAILLVVFMAVTSAASAELIGVSSLFAYDLYRTYFRPKASGAEIVRVSHYFICFWAVWMGAWATILHKASIDLGWLFYVQGVVLSPAVVPIGLTVTWSKLTRAGVFSGCIIGAVLGMLAWMIGCWKIYGVINIENLAKPYSAVCSGLTGLLFSGVITVLVSLFRPANYDFEDTRKIIIYDTTVLEAETSSTSINANPTNKDNESVSDEVKKDIEKVQVQEVSTPNSSQLGGQEVDLQTLQRIFKRATLYSIALTLIVTIIVPIPMFFSHYVFSEAFYTFWTACTIIWVGMSGIFCIVLPLWESRKEMGIIGRGVLDLVLRR
;
A
#
# COMPACT_ATOMS: atom_id res chain seq x y z
N MET A 1 -8.75 -22.72 -13.81
CA MET A 1 -8.33 -22.97 -12.41
C MET A 1 -6.92 -22.44 -12.13
N VAL A 2 -5.90 -22.87 -12.88
CA VAL A 2 -4.50 -22.53 -12.58
C VAL A 2 -4.15 -21.05 -12.79
N PHE A 3 -4.64 -20.39 -13.85
CA PHE A 3 -4.41 -18.95 -14.04
C PHE A 3 -5.00 -18.12 -12.89
N GLY A 4 -6.23 -18.42 -12.46
CA GLY A 4 -6.86 -17.77 -11.30
C GLY A 4 -6.13 -18.06 -9.98
N ALA A 5 -5.67 -19.29 -9.76
CA ALA A 5 -4.86 -19.60 -8.58
C ALA A 5 -3.49 -18.90 -8.61
N ALA A 6 -2.86 -18.78 -9.79
CA ALA A 6 -1.59 -18.09 -9.98
C ALA A 6 -1.72 -16.60 -9.68
N THR A 7 -2.78 -15.97 -10.19
CA THR A 7 -3.04 -14.54 -10.00
C THR A 7 -3.52 -14.24 -8.59
N ILE A 8 -4.28 -15.14 -7.95
CA ILE A 8 -4.61 -15.02 -6.53
C ILE A 8 -3.34 -15.14 -5.71
N LEU A 9 -2.50 -16.17 -5.89
CA LEU A 9 -1.28 -16.33 -5.10
C LEU A 9 -0.28 -15.20 -5.34
N SER A 10 -0.04 -14.80 -6.59
CA SER A 10 0.92 -13.74 -6.93
C SER A 10 0.39 -12.35 -6.58
N GLY A 11 -0.89 -12.09 -6.81
CA GLY A 11 -1.55 -10.84 -6.47
C GLY A 11 -1.75 -10.66 -4.97
N PHE A 12 -2.24 -11.70 -4.25
CA PHE A 12 -2.32 -11.64 -2.78
C PHE A 12 -0.94 -11.57 -2.16
N SER A 13 0.06 -12.32 -2.62
CA SER A 13 1.40 -12.21 -2.02
C SER A 13 2.04 -10.85 -2.27
N GLY A 14 1.89 -10.30 -3.48
CA GLY A 14 2.31 -8.94 -3.77
C GLY A 14 1.66 -7.93 -2.83
N VAL A 15 0.33 -7.96 -2.70
CA VAL A 15 -0.39 -7.07 -1.77
C VAL A 15 -0.02 -7.34 -0.31
N PHE A 16 0.04 -8.59 0.14
CA PHE A 16 0.32 -8.90 1.54
C PHE A 16 1.76 -8.61 1.94
N CYS A 17 2.73 -8.72 1.03
CA CYS A 17 4.12 -8.38 1.34
C CYS A 17 4.37 -6.89 1.23
N ASP A 18 3.80 -6.22 0.24
CA ASP A 18 3.76 -4.75 0.16
C ASP A 18 3.08 -4.16 1.43
N GLN A 19 2.05 -4.82 1.94
CA GLN A 19 1.39 -4.44 3.20
C GLN A 19 2.08 -5.01 4.46
N GLY A 20 2.92 -6.03 4.33
CA GLY A 20 3.41 -6.89 5.43
C GLY A 20 4.87 -6.70 5.81
N GLU A 21 5.72 -6.19 4.90
CA GLU A 21 7.02 -5.62 5.27
C GLU A 21 6.88 -4.52 6.34
N ASN A 22 5.69 -3.91 6.45
CA ASN A 22 5.34 -2.89 7.43
C ASN A 22 5.05 -3.40 8.87
N ILE A 23 4.95 -4.72 9.10
CA ILE A 23 4.59 -5.28 10.42
C ILE A 23 5.83 -5.48 11.33
N TYR A 24 7.02 -5.73 10.77
CA TYR A 24 8.26 -5.81 11.57
C TYR A 24 8.71 -4.44 12.09
N MET A 25 8.21 -3.37 11.47
CA MET A 25 8.42 -1.97 11.84
C MET A 25 7.83 -1.61 13.22
N LEU A 26 6.99 -2.47 13.81
CA LEU A 26 6.42 -2.29 15.15
C LEU A 26 7.33 -2.76 16.30
N SER A 27 8.49 -3.38 15.99
CA SER A 27 9.43 -3.87 17.01
C SER A 27 10.71 -3.04 17.16
N LEU A 28 10.87 -1.99 16.35
CA LEU A 28 11.89 -0.97 16.54
C LEU A 28 11.21 0.37 16.83
N ASP A 29 11.44 0.89 18.04
CA ASP A 29 11.04 2.24 18.43
C ASP A 29 11.63 3.29 17.48
N ARG A 30 10.84 3.74 16.49
CA ARG A 30 10.68 5.12 15.96
C ARG A 30 10.25 5.09 14.49
N LEU A 31 9.12 5.73 14.23
CA LEU A 31 8.42 5.85 12.96
C LEU A 31 9.13 6.76 11.92
N ILE A 32 8.56 6.70 10.70
CA ILE A 32 8.58 7.67 9.58
C ILE A 32 9.54 7.20 8.48
N GLU A 33 9.20 7.06 7.20
CA GLU A 33 8.17 7.65 6.33
C GLU A 33 7.86 6.62 5.20
N ASP A 34 6.75 6.76 4.49
CA ASP A 34 6.63 6.42 3.07
C ASP A 34 5.91 5.14 2.54
N CYS A 35 6.41 3.89 2.62
CA CYS A 35 5.50 2.70 2.54
C CYS A 35 4.75 2.54 3.87
N ALA A 36 5.27 3.22 4.89
CA ALA A 36 4.60 3.59 6.12
C ALA A 36 3.38 4.50 5.90
N GLY A 37 3.14 5.11 4.72
CA GLY A 37 2.08 6.12 4.54
C GLY A 37 0.64 5.65 4.82
N TYR A 38 0.27 4.42 4.45
CA TYR A 38 -1.07 3.91 4.76
C TYR A 38 -1.23 3.56 6.24
N TRP A 39 -0.23 2.90 6.82
CA TRP A 39 -0.24 2.45 8.22
C TRP A 39 -0.04 3.60 9.21
N GLN A 40 0.81 4.58 8.90
CA GLN A 40 0.97 5.79 9.72
C GLN A 40 -0.28 6.64 9.71
N ARG A 41 -0.91 6.84 8.55
CA ARG A 41 -2.22 7.55 8.50
C ARG A 41 -3.29 6.75 9.21
N ALA A 42 -3.23 5.41 9.18
CA ALA A 42 -4.15 4.54 9.91
C ALA A 42 -3.95 4.57 11.43
N ILE A 43 -2.70 4.61 11.90
CA ILE A 43 -2.34 4.67 13.33
C ILE A 43 -2.58 6.08 13.90
N ALA A 44 -2.29 7.12 13.12
CA ALA A 44 -2.58 8.51 13.47
C ALA A 44 -4.07 8.87 13.39
N SER A 45 -4.91 7.99 12.83
CA SER A 45 -6.36 8.19 12.77
C SER A 45 -7.11 7.39 13.83
N ALA A 46 -8.25 7.93 14.27
CA ALA A 46 -9.07 7.26 15.28
C ALA A 46 -9.50 5.86 14.78
N PRO A 47 -9.34 4.78 15.58
CA PRO A 47 -9.53 3.38 15.13
C PRO A 47 -10.89 3.10 14.44
N ARG A 48 -11.93 3.80 14.87
CA ARG A 48 -13.29 3.70 14.32
C ARG A 48 -13.42 4.32 12.93
N SER A 49 -12.65 5.37 12.64
CA SER A 49 -12.58 6.00 11.32
C SER A 49 -11.71 5.17 10.38
N THR A 50 -10.54 4.74 10.87
CA THR A 50 -9.57 3.90 10.16
C THR A 50 -10.20 2.64 9.58
N THR A 51 -10.97 1.91 10.39
CA THR A 51 -11.62 0.66 9.93
C THR A 51 -12.60 0.91 8.78
N LYS A 52 -13.39 1.98 8.85
CA LYS A 52 -14.33 2.33 7.78
C LYS A 52 -13.59 2.72 6.50
N ALA A 53 -12.52 3.52 6.63
CA ALA A 53 -11.68 3.91 5.51
C ALA A 53 -11.05 2.70 4.82
N TYR A 54 -10.50 1.73 5.57
CA TYR A 54 -9.97 0.50 5.00
C TYR A 54 -11.02 -0.36 4.31
N MET A 55 -12.23 -0.49 4.89
CA MET A 55 -13.31 -1.24 4.26
C MET A 55 -13.78 -0.60 2.95
N LEU A 56 -13.95 0.73 2.94
CA LEU A 56 -14.32 1.49 1.75
C LEU A 56 -13.21 1.47 0.69
N GLY A 57 -11.95 1.56 1.12
CA GLY A 57 -10.77 1.45 0.26
C GLY A 57 -10.66 0.05 -0.38
N GLY A 58 -10.80 -1.01 0.41
CA GLY A 58 -10.78 -2.40 -0.09
C GLY A 58 -11.90 -2.70 -1.07
N LEU A 59 -13.12 -2.20 -0.82
CA LEU A 59 -14.24 -2.31 -1.77
C LEU A 59 -13.96 -1.52 -3.06
N SER A 60 -13.29 -0.37 -2.94
CA SER A 60 -13.02 0.50 -4.08
C SER A 60 -11.87 0.02 -4.95
N TRP A 61 -10.89 -0.68 -4.36
CA TRP A 61 -9.75 -1.22 -5.07
C TRP A 61 -10.16 -2.22 -6.14
N PHE A 62 -11.07 -3.14 -5.83
CA PHE A 62 -11.50 -4.19 -6.78
C PHE A 62 -12.17 -3.64 -8.05
N ALA A 63 -12.83 -2.48 -7.96
CA ALA A 63 -13.55 -1.89 -9.08
C ALA A 63 -12.63 -1.59 -10.28
N VAL A 64 -11.39 -1.18 -10.01
CA VAL A 64 -10.43 -0.76 -11.04
C VAL A 64 -9.91 -1.95 -11.86
N PRO A 65 -9.34 -3.03 -11.25
CA PRO A 65 -8.99 -4.23 -11.99
C PRO A 65 -10.18 -4.86 -12.69
N TRP A 66 -11.38 -4.82 -12.09
CA TRP A 66 -12.58 -5.37 -12.72
C TRP A 66 -12.93 -4.63 -14.02
N ALA A 67 -12.85 -3.30 -14.02
CA ALA A 67 -13.08 -2.48 -15.21
C ALA A 67 -12.03 -2.70 -16.32
N PHE A 68 -10.75 -2.59 -15.97
CA PHE A 68 -9.68 -2.66 -16.97
C PHE A 68 -9.40 -4.08 -17.44
N ALA A 69 -9.33 -5.06 -16.54
CA ALA A 69 -8.99 -6.42 -16.91
C ALA A 69 -10.19 -7.16 -17.51
N SER A 70 -11.37 -7.07 -16.88
CA SER A 70 -12.54 -7.84 -17.32
C SER A 70 -13.28 -7.15 -18.46
N CYS A 71 -13.74 -5.91 -18.28
CA CYS A 71 -14.56 -5.24 -19.29
C CYS A 71 -13.74 -4.90 -20.54
N LEU A 72 -12.64 -4.15 -20.40
CA LEU A 72 -11.80 -3.79 -21.55
C LEU A 72 -11.07 -5.00 -22.16
N GLY A 73 -10.69 -6.00 -21.35
CA GLY A 73 -10.11 -7.24 -21.86
C GLY A 73 -11.08 -8.05 -22.73
N MET A 74 -12.33 -8.20 -22.28
CA MET A 74 -13.38 -8.84 -23.10
C MET A 74 -13.74 -8.00 -24.32
N ALA A 75 -13.79 -6.67 -24.20
CA ALA A 75 -13.99 -5.77 -25.34
C ALA A 75 -12.90 -5.94 -26.40
N ALA A 76 -11.62 -6.06 -25.98
CA ALA A 76 -10.51 -6.33 -26.89
C ALA A 76 -10.71 -7.65 -27.64
N ARG A 77 -11.14 -8.70 -26.93
CA ARG A 77 -11.40 -10.02 -27.53
C ARG A 77 -12.57 -9.99 -28.52
N ALA A 78 -13.64 -9.27 -28.21
CA ALA A 78 -14.78 -9.10 -29.11
C ALA A 78 -14.42 -8.26 -30.36
N ALA A 79 -13.49 -7.31 -30.22
CA ALA A 79 -13.08 -6.40 -31.28
C ALA A 79 -12.06 -6.97 -32.27
N VAL A 80 -11.52 -8.19 -32.07
CA VAL A 80 -10.46 -8.78 -32.93
C VAL A 80 -10.85 -8.82 -34.41
N ASN A 81 -12.11 -9.08 -34.72
CA ASN A 81 -12.61 -9.17 -36.10
C ASN A 81 -12.94 -7.79 -36.72
N ASN A 82 -12.72 -6.69 -36.00
CA ASN A 82 -12.98 -5.34 -36.49
C ASN A 82 -11.79 -4.84 -37.33
N PRO A 83 -12.00 -4.30 -38.54
CA PRO A 83 -10.92 -3.70 -39.35
C PRO A 83 -10.16 -2.57 -38.67
N LYS A 84 -10.75 -1.93 -37.65
CA LYS A 84 -10.09 -0.89 -36.84
C LYS A 84 -9.17 -1.46 -35.76
N PHE A 85 -9.15 -2.77 -35.53
CA PHE A 85 -8.32 -3.41 -34.52
C PHE A 85 -6.84 -3.33 -34.90
N PRO A 86 -5.93 -2.96 -33.98
CA PRO A 86 -4.53 -2.67 -34.32
C PRO A 86 -3.76 -3.78 -35.05
N THR A 87 -4.14 -5.05 -34.83
CA THR A 87 -3.48 -6.22 -35.42
C THR A 87 -4.37 -6.98 -36.41
N TYR A 88 -5.50 -6.41 -36.83
CA TYR A 88 -6.45 -7.06 -37.75
C TYR A 88 -5.74 -7.61 -39.01
N PRO A 89 -6.03 -8.86 -39.44
CA PRO A 89 -7.07 -9.78 -38.95
C PRO A 89 -6.64 -10.68 -37.79
N ASN A 90 -5.40 -10.54 -37.30
CA ASN A 90 -4.87 -11.42 -36.28
C ASN A 90 -5.18 -10.90 -34.86
N PRO A 91 -5.39 -11.80 -33.88
CA PRO A 91 -5.41 -11.39 -32.48
C PRO A 91 -4.05 -10.82 -32.06
N LEU A 92 -4.03 -10.11 -30.92
CA LEU A 92 -2.77 -9.73 -30.28
C LEU A 92 -1.92 -10.97 -30.03
N SER A 93 -0.62 -10.86 -30.32
CA SER A 93 0.33 -11.92 -29.97
C SER A 93 0.37 -12.15 -28.45
N ASP A 94 0.83 -13.33 -28.03
CA ASP A 94 0.95 -13.66 -26.60
C ASP A 94 1.84 -12.65 -25.86
N ALA A 95 2.94 -12.20 -26.50
CA ALA A 95 3.82 -11.17 -25.96
C ALA A 95 3.12 -9.81 -25.80
N GLN A 96 2.30 -9.39 -26.77
CA GLN A 96 1.53 -8.14 -26.67
C GLN A 96 0.43 -8.21 -25.60
N THR A 97 -0.18 -9.38 -25.44
CA THR A 97 -1.17 -9.63 -24.39
C THR A 97 -0.53 -9.60 -23.01
N SER A 98 0.63 -10.26 -22.86
CA SER A 98 1.43 -10.26 -21.63
C SER A 98 1.98 -8.87 -21.27
N ALA A 99 2.28 -8.04 -22.27
CA ALA A 99 2.64 -6.63 -22.09
C ALA A 99 1.47 -5.72 -21.67
N GLY A 100 0.25 -6.25 -21.54
CA GLY A 100 -0.92 -5.48 -21.08
C GLY A 100 -1.59 -4.63 -22.16
N LEU A 101 -1.35 -4.90 -23.45
CA LEU A 101 -1.87 -4.08 -24.56
C LEU A 101 -3.36 -4.30 -24.88
N ALA A 102 -4.04 -5.24 -24.20
CA ALA A 102 -5.45 -5.54 -24.43
C ALA A 102 -6.37 -4.33 -24.19
N ALA A 103 -6.25 -3.66 -23.04
CA ALA A 103 -7.07 -2.49 -22.72
C ALA A 103 -6.82 -1.29 -23.67
N PRO A 104 -5.56 -0.91 -23.98
CA PRO A 104 -5.28 0.09 -25.01
C PRO A 104 -5.85 -0.26 -26.39
N ALA A 105 -5.76 -1.52 -26.81
CA ALA A 105 -6.30 -1.98 -28.09
C ALA A 105 -7.82 -1.84 -28.15
N ALA A 106 -8.53 -2.22 -27.08
CA ALA A 106 -9.98 -2.03 -26.99
C ALA A 106 -10.38 -0.54 -27.05
N ALA A 107 -9.68 0.31 -26.29
CA ALA A 107 -9.96 1.75 -26.27
C ALA A 107 -9.71 2.40 -27.63
N ALA A 108 -8.67 1.97 -28.35
CA ALA A 108 -8.36 2.46 -29.69
C ALA A 108 -9.46 2.12 -30.71
N VAL A 109 -10.08 0.94 -30.61
CA VAL A 109 -11.21 0.57 -31.49
C VAL A 109 -12.49 1.31 -31.14
N LEU A 110 -12.80 1.43 -29.85
CA LEU A 110 -14.08 2.00 -29.36
C LEU A 110 -14.12 3.53 -29.49
N MET A 111 -13.05 4.22 -29.10
CA MET A 111 -13.00 5.69 -29.01
C MET A 111 -11.96 6.31 -29.96
N GLY A 112 -11.38 5.53 -30.86
CA GLY A 112 -10.35 5.99 -31.80
C GLY A 112 -9.09 6.46 -31.08
N LYS A 113 -8.40 7.44 -31.68
CA LYS A 113 -7.17 8.03 -31.12
C LYS A 113 -7.38 8.64 -29.73
N GLY A 114 -8.55 9.22 -29.46
CA GLY A 114 -8.86 9.82 -28.16
C GLY A 114 -8.87 8.80 -27.03
N GLY A 115 -9.41 7.60 -27.28
CA GLY A 115 -9.38 6.49 -26.31
C GLY A 115 -7.98 6.00 -26.00
N ALA A 116 -7.14 5.84 -27.02
CA ALA A 116 -5.75 5.43 -26.83
C ALA A 116 -4.96 6.46 -25.99
N VAL A 117 -5.15 7.75 -26.25
CA VAL A 117 -4.53 8.83 -25.46
C VAL A 117 -5.05 8.84 -24.03
N ALA A 118 -6.35 8.61 -23.81
CA ALA A 118 -6.92 8.54 -22.47
C ALA A 118 -6.31 7.39 -21.64
N ILE A 119 -6.18 6.18 -22.23
CA ILE A 119 -5.52 5.05 -21.55
C ILE A 119 -4.06 5.37 -21.26
N LEU A 120 -3.34 6.00 -22.20
CA LEU A 120 -1.95 6.41 -21.99
C LEU A 120 -1.81 7.38 -20.81
N LEU A 121 -2.68 8.38 -20.72
CA LEU A 121 -2.70 9.34 -19.61
C LEU A 121 -3.01 8.67 -18.27
N VAL A 122 -4.01 7.78 -18.23
CA VAL A 122 -4.36 7.03 -17.02
C VAL A 122 -3.19 6.17 -16.55
N VAL A 123 -2.54 5.44 -17.46
CA VAL A 123 -1.36 4.62 -17.13
C VAL A 123 -0.20 5.51 -16.66
N PHE A 124 0.06 6.63 -17.32
CA PHE A 124 1.12 7.56 -16.92
C PHE A 124 0.91 8.12 -15.52
N MET A 125 -0.32 8.57 -15.20
CA MET A 125 -0.67 9.06 -13.87
C MET A 125 -0.58 7.96 -12.81
N ALA A 126 -1.06 6.75 -13.12
CA ALA A 126 -1.00 5.61 -12.21
C ALA A 126 0.45 5.20 -11.89
N VAL A 127 1.30 5.07 -12.91
CA VAL A 127 2.71 4.70 -12.75
C VAL A 127 3.49 5.78 -12.01
N THR A 128 3.27 7.06 -12.34
CA THR A 128 3.96 8.17 -11.64
C THR A 128 3.56 8.23 -10.17
N SER A 129 2.28 8.02 -9.86
CA SER A 129 1.80 7.96 -8.47
C SER A 129 2.42 6.79 -7.70
N ALA A 130 2.43 5.59 -8.28
CA ALA A 130 3.03 4.41 -7.64
C ALA A 130 4.55 4.58 -7.46
N ALA A 131 5.25 5.04 -8.51
CA ALA A 131 6.69 5.29 -8.45
C ALA A 131 7.06 6.32 -7.36
N SER A 132 6.24 7.38 -7.21
CA SER A 132 6.48 8.36 -6.15
C SER A 132 6.35 7.74 -4.76
N ALA A 133 5.33 6.91 -4.51
CA ALA A 133 5.12 6.25 -3.23
C ALA A 133 6.24 5.24 -2.90
N GLU A 134 6.67 4.44 -3.87
CA GLU A 134 7.76 3.46 -3.71
C GLU A 134 9.12 4.12 -3.46
N LEU A 135 9.42 5.22 -4.17
CA LEU A 135 10.67 5.97 -4.00
C LEU A 135 10.82 6.51 -2.58
N ILE A 136 9.73 7.13 -2.14
CA ILE A 136 9.49 7.63 -0.79
C ILE A 136 9.72 6.41 0.13
N GLY A 137 9.04 5.27 -0.10
CA GLY A 137 9.07 4.09 0.77
C GLY A 137 10.47 3.52 1.02
N VAL A 138 11.18 3.29 -0.06
CA VAL A 138 12.53 2.73 -0.03
C VAL A 138 13.55 3.71 0.57
N SER A 139 13.35 5.01 0.37
CA SER A 139 14.23 6.04 0.94
C SER A 139 14.17 6.13 2.45
N SER A 140 12.98 5.95 3.00
CA SER A 140 12.76 5.99 4.44
C SER A 140 13.18 4.70 5.12
N LEU A 141 12.95 3.55 4.49
CA LEU A 141 13.56 2.28 4.92
C LEU A 141 15.08 2.42 5.00
N PHE A 142 15.72 2.98 3.97
CA PHE A 142 17.15 3.22 4.01
C PHE A 142 17.57 4.20 5.12
N ALA A 143 16.87 5.33 5.27
CA ALA A 143 17.25 6.38 6.21
C ALA A 143 17.08 5.96 7.69
N TYR A 144 16.02 5.22 8.01
CA TYR A 144 15.71 4.82 9.38
C TYR A 144 16.24 3.42 9.72
N ASP A 145 16.01 2.43 8.87
CA ASP A 145 16.37 1.05 9.20
C ASP A 145 17.84 0.76 8.95
N LEU A 146 18.46 1.43 7.97
CA LEU A 146 19.86 1.21 7.65
C LEU A 146 20.75 2.34 8.21
N TYR A 147 20.51 3.59 7.77
CA TYR A 147 21.37 4.72 8.10
C TYR A 147 21.35 5.05 9.60
N ARG A 148 20.17 5.23 10.19
CA ARG A 148 20.08 5.50 11.62
C ARG A 148 20.51 4.29 12.46
N THR A 149 20.02 3.08 12.16
CA THR A 149 20.32 1.91 13.01
C THR A 149 21.79 1.48 12.98
N TYR A 150 22.43 1.44 11.81
CA TYR A 150 23.76 0.86 11.65
C TYR A 150 24.86 1.91 11.45
N PHE A 151 24.61 2.97 10.69
CA PHE A 151 25.65 3.94 10.35
C PHE A 151 25.77 5.08 11.36
N ARG A 152 24.65 5.67 11.79
CA ARG A 152 24.64 6.82 12.69
C ARG A 152 23.44 6.80 13.66
N PRO A 153 23.54 6.05 14.78
CA PRO A 153 22.47 5.93 15.79
C PRO A 153 21.98 7.24 16.40
N LYS A 154 22.82 8.29 16.39
CA LYS A 154 22.52 9.62 16.93
C LYS A 154 22.21 10.67 15.85
N ALA A 155 21.79 10.25 14.66
CA ALA A 155 21.42 11.18 13.57
C ALA A 155 20.26 12.10 13.99
N SER A 156 20.36 13.38 13.62
CA SER A 156 19.30 14.38 13.83
C SER A 156 18.18 14.22 12.79
N GLY A 157 16.94 14.64 13.10
CA GLY A 157 15.82 14.56 12.16
C GLY A 157 16.10 15.28 10.83
N ALA A 158 16.73 16.46 10.87
CA ALA A 158 17.10 17.20 9.67
C ALA A 158 18.17 16.49 8.82
N GLU A 159 19.00 15.66 9.45
CA GLU A 159 20.00 14.85 8.76
C GLU A 159 19.34 13.64 8.09
N ILE A 160 18.40 12.97 8.78
CA ILE A 160 17.66 11.82 8.26
C ILE A 160 16.87 12.22 7.01
N VAL A 161 16.14 13.34 7.06
CA VAL A 161 15.40 13.88 5.90
C VAL A 161 16.34 14.19 4.73
N ARG A 162 17.55 14.70 5.00
CA ARG A 162 18.54 15.01 3.95
C ARG A 162 19.06 13.72 3.29
N VAL A 163 19.38 12.72 4.10
CA VAL A 163 19.86 11.41 3.60
C VAL A 163 18.76 10.72 2.79
N SER A 164 17.51 10.78 3.26
CA SER A 164 16.35 10.27 2.53
C SER A 164 16.25 10.91 1.13
N HIS A 165 16.29 12.25 1.02
CA HIS A 165 16.25 12.93 -0.28
C HIS A 165 17.40 12.54 -1.22
N TYR A 166 18.63 12.40 -0.71
CA TYR A 166 19.74 11.93 -1.54
C TYR A 166 19.52 10.50 -2.04
N PHE A 167 18.96 9.64 -1.18
CA PHE A 167 18.67 8.27 -1.55
C PHE A 167 17.51 8.17 -2.55
N ILE A 168 16.49 9.05 -2.48
CA ILE A 168 15.44 9.13 -3.50
C ILE A 168 16.06 9.35 -4.90
N CYS A 169 16.99 10.31 -5.03
CA CYS A 169 17.64 10.56 -6.32
C CYS A 169 18.44 9.34 -6.81
N PHE A 170 19.18 8.69 -5.91
CA PHE A 170 19.93 7.48 -6.24
C PHE A 170 19.00 6.34 -6.67
N TRP A 171 17.94 6.07 -5.90
CA TRP A 171 17.00 4.99 -6.16
C TRP A 171 16.20 5.23 -7.45
N ALA A 172 15.85 6.48 -7.77
CA ALA A 172 15.19 6.82 -9.03
C ALA A 172 16.08 6.47 -10.25
N VAL A 173 17.37 6.80 -10.19
CA VAL A 173 18.32 6.45 -11.25
C VAL A 173 18.51 4.93 -11.33
N TRP A 174 18.61 4.26 -10.17
CA TRP A 174 18.72 2.81 -10.09
C TRP A 174 17.51 2.09 -10.70
N MET A 175 16.29 2.50 -10.34
CA MET A 175 15.04 1.97 -10.89
C MET A 175 14.96 2.18 -12.40
N GLY A 176 15.35 3.38 -12.89
CA GLY A 176 15.40 3.68 -14.32
C GLY A 176 16.40 2.78 -15.06
N ALA A 177 17.61 2.62 -14.52
CA ALA A 177 18.62 1.73 -15.08
C ALA A 177 18.13 0.27 -15.09
N TRP A 178 17.55 -0.21 -13.99
CA TRP A 178 17.01 -1.55 -13.89
C TRP A 178 15.87 -1.80 -14.89
N ALA A 179 14.95 -0.85 -15.04
CA ALA A 179 13.88 -0.93 -16.04
C ALA A 179 14.42 -1.05 -17.48
N THR A 180 15.49 -0.31 -17.83
CA THR A 180 16.12 -0.44 -19.16
C THR A 180 16.80 -1.80 -19.36
N ILE A 181 17.40 -2.38 -18.32
CA ILE A 181 18.01 -3.71 -18.37
C ILE A 181 16.94 -4.77 -18.62
N LEU A 182 15.83 -4.73 -17.87
CA LEU A 182 14.72 -5.66 -18.03
C LEU A 182 14.08 -5.55 -19.42
N HIS A 183 13.92 -4.32 -19.93
CA HIS A 183 13.42 -4.09 -21.29
C HIS A 183 14.35 -4.70 -22.35
N LYS A 184 15.67 -4.52 -22.22
CA LYS A 184 16.66 -5.11 -23.13
C LYS A 184 16.71 -6.64 -23.04
N ALA A 185 16.45 -7.20 -21.86
CA ALA A 185 16.33 -8.64 -21.65
C ALA A 185 15.03 -9.24 -22.21
N SER A 186 14.16 -8.42 -22.86
CA SER A 186 12.86 -8.84 -23.40
C SER A 186 11.95 -9.47 -22.34
N ILE A 187 12.03 -8.97 -21.10
CA ILE A 187 11.15 -9.36 -20.01
C ILE A 187 9.87 -8.54 -20.11
N ASP A 188 8.72 -9.21 -20.14
CA ASP A 188 7.40 -8.59 -20.18
C ASP A 188 6.79 -8.35 -18.78
N LEU A 189 5.67 -7.63 -18.75
CA LEU A 189 4.98 -7.28 -17.50
C LEU A 189 4.40 -8.53 -16.81
N GLY A 190 3.94 -9.53 -17.58
CA GLY A 190 3.42 -10.78 -17.06
C GLY A 190 4.48 -11.57 -16.29
N TRP A 191 5.70 -11.67 -16.83
CA TRP A 191 6.83 -12.32 -16.14
C TRP A 191 7.17 -11.61 -14.84
N LEU A 192 7.26 -10.27 -14.85
CA LEU A 192 7.54 -9.49 -13.64
C LEU A 192 6.47 -9.72 -12.56
N PHE A 193 5.19 -9.74 -12.95
CA PHE A 193 4.08 -10.02 -12.04
C PHE A 193 4.19 -11.42 -11.40
N TYR A 194 4.57 -12.44 -12.18
CA TYR A 194 4.75 -13.78 -11.64
C TYR A 194 5.97 -13.89 -10.72
N VAL A 195 7.11 -13.31 -11.10
CA VAL A 195 8.33 -13.34 -10.28
C VAL A 195 8.15 -12.64 -8.95
N GLN A 196 7.48 -11.50 -8.94
CA GLN A 196 7.08 -10.84 -7.70
C GLN A 196 6.30 -11.80 -6.80
N GLY A 197 5.31 -12.51 -7.34
CA GLY A 197 4.55 -13.51 -6.60
C GLY A 197 5.39 -14.68 -6.07
N VAL A 198 6.34 -15.16 -6.86
CA VAL A 198 7.28 -16.22 -6.46
C VAL A 198 8.11 -15.81 -5.26
N VAL A 199 8.69 -14.61 -5.30
CA VAL A 199 9.61 -14.13 -4.26
C VAL A 199 8.89 -13.72 -2.99
N LEU A 200 7.69 -13.14 -3.10
CA LEU A 200 6.96 -12.57 -1.97
C LEU A 200 6.05 -13.59 -1.27
N SER A 201 5.47 -14.56 -1.99
CA SER A 201 4.56 -15.57 -1.41
C SER A 201 5.02 -16.28 -0.12
N PRO A 202 6.33 -16.59 0.08
CA PRO A 202 6.80 -17.24 1.29
C PRO A 202 6.70 -16.34 2.54
N ALA A 203 6.75 -15.01 2.42
CA ALA A 203 6.76 -14.13 3.59
C ALA A 203 5.36 -13.90 4.18
N VAL A 204 4.29 -14.18 3.43
CA VAL A 204 2.89 -13.91 3.81
C VAL A 204 2.49 -14.60 5.13
N VAL A 205 2.74 -15.91 5.25
CA VAL A 205 2.34 -16.67 6.45
C VAL A 205 3.18 -16.29 7.67
N PRO A 206 4.52 -16.22 7.59
CA PRO A 206 5.35 -15.72 8.69
C PRO A 206 4.91 -14.36 9.22
N ILE A 207 4.66 -13.39 8.33
CA ILE A 207 4.17 -12.05 8.69
C ILE A 207 2.79 -12.11 9.35
N GLY A 208 1.87 -12.92 8.83
CA GLY A 208 0.55 -13.08 9.45
C GLY A 208 0.63 -13.65 10.87
N LEU A 209 1.58 -14.55 11.11
CA LEU A 209 1.78 -15.18 12.41
C LEU A 209 2.42 -14.25 13.44
N THR A 210 3.24 -13.27 13.04
CA THR A 210 3.88 -12.34 14.01
C THR A 210 2.85 -11.51 14.76
N VAL A 211 1.71 -11.20 14.15
CA VAL A 211 0.64 -10.40 14.77
C VAL A 211 -0.36 -11.27 15.54
N THR A 212 -0.53 -12.53 15.14
CA THR A 212 -1.62 -13.38 15.65
C THR A 212 -1.17 -14.43 16.65
N TRP A 213 0.14 -14.74 16.73
CA TRP A 213 0.65 -15.86 17.51
C TRP A 213 1.77 -15.46 18.48
N SER A 214 1.46 -15.47 19.77
CA SER A 214 2.41 -15.12 20.86
C SER A 214 3.58 -16.09 21.02
N LYS A 215 3.47 -17.31 20.46
CA LYS A 215 4.51 -18.35 20.59
C LYS A 215 5.52 -18.37 19.44
N LEU A 216 5.40 -17.43 18.52
CA LEU A 216 6.23 -17.37 17.33
C LEU A 216 7.68 -17.01 17.68
N THR A 217 8.63 -17.70 17.09
CA THR A 217 10.06 -17.49 17.34
C THR A 217 10.71 -16.67 16.23
N ARG A 218 11.73 -15.86 16.59
CA ARG A 218 12.57 -15.17 15.60
C ARG A 218 13.18 -16.15 14.59
N ALA A 219 13.70 -17.28 15.08
CA ALA A 219 14.28 -18.31 14.23
C ALA A 219 13.24 -18.94 13.28
N GLY A 220 12.01 -19.18 13.74
CA GLY A 220 10.92 -19.73 12.93
C GLY A 220 10.51 -18.79 11.81
N VAL A 221 10.43 -17.49 12.10
CA VAL A 221 10.16 -16.46 11.09
C VAL A 221 11.24 -16.45 10.00
N PHE A 222 12.52 -16.31 10.37
CA PHE A 222 13.60 -16.22 9.38
C PHE A 222 13.76 -17.51 8.57
N SER A 223 13.71 -18.66 9.24
CA SER A 223 13.82 -19.96 8.56
C SER A 223 12.63 -20.23 7.65
N GLY A 224 11.41 -19.89 8.06
CA GLY A 224 10.21 -19.98 7.23
C GLY A 224 10.30 -19.15 5.96
N CYS A 225 10.61 -17.85 6.10
CA CYS A 225 10.77 -16.94 4.96
C CYS A 225 11.85 -17.41 3.98
N ILE A 226 13.06 -17.71 4.48
CA ILE A 226 14.22 -18.03 3.64
C ILE A 226 14.06 -19.41 2.99
N ILE A 227 13.75 -20.45 3.78
CA ILE A 227 13.62 -21.80 3.25
C ILE A 227 12.39 -21.89 2.34
N GLY A 228 11.29 -21.22 2.70
CA GLY A 228 10.12 -21.11 1.85
C GLY A 228 10.42 -20.43 0.51
N ALA A 229 11.22 -19.37 0.49
CA ALA A 229 11.65 -18.70 -0.74
C ALA A 229 12.52 -19.59 -1.63
N VAL A 230 13.49 -20.31 -1.03
CA VAL A 230 14.33 -21.25 -1.77
C VAL A 230 13.47 -22.38 -2.36
N LEU A 231 12.57 -22.97 -1.58
CA LEU A 231 11.67 -24.03 -2.05
C LEU A 231 10.69 -23.54 -3.11
N GLY A 232 10.17 -22.32 -2.98
CA GLY A 232 9.33 -21.67 -3.99
C GLY A 232 10.07 -21.49 -5.30
N MET A 233 11.29 -20.92 -5.26
CA MET A 233 12.14 -20.72 -6.44
C MET A 233 12.50 -22.03 -7.14
N LEU A 234 12.86 -23.06 -6.35
CA LEU A 234 13.12 -24.40 -6.89
C LEU A 234 11.87 -24.99 -7.54
N ALA A 235 10.71 -24.88 -6.89
CA ALA A 235 9.44 -25.36 -7.45
C ALA A 235 9.04 -24.61 -8.73
N TRP A 236 9.37 -23.32 -8.85
CA TRP A 236 9.17 -22.55 -10.07
C TRP A 236 9.97 -23.12 -11.24
N MET A 237 11.29 -23.32 -11.04
CA MET A 237 12.20 -23.83 -12.06
C MET A 237 11.93 -25.31 -12.40
N ILE A 238 11.73 -26.16 -11.39
CA ILE A 238 11.42 -27.58 -11.57
C ILE A 238 10.04 -27.75 -12.21
N GLY A 239 9.05 -26.98 -11.78
CA GLY A 239 7.71 -26.99 -12.36
C GLY A 239 7.73 -26.56 -13.83
N CYS A 240 8.51 -25.52 -14.17
CA CYS A 240 8.73 -25.11 -15.55
C CYS A 240 9.33 -26.25 -16.38
N TRP A 241 10.40 -26.87 -15.89
CA TRP A 241 11.08 -27.96 -16.59
C TRP A 241 10.21 -29.20 -16.75
N LYS A 242 9.47 -29.62 -15.72
CA LYS A 242 8.63 -30.83 -15.77
C LYS A 242 7.39 -30.66 -16.63
N ILE A 243 6.79 -29.47 -16.66
CA ILE A 243 5.54 -29.23 -17.40
C ILE A 243 5.83 -28.83 -18.85
N TYR A 244 6.86 -28.01 -19.09
CA TYR A 244 7.14 -27.41 -20.40
C TYR A 244 8.44 -27.90 -21.04
N GLY A 245 9.22 -28.76 -20.37
CA GLY A 245 10.42 -29.40 -20.91
C GLY A 245 11.68 -28.53 -20.91
N VAL A 246 11.56 -27.20 -21.02
CA VAL A 246 12.70 -26.27 -21.09
C VAL A 246 12.44 -25.03 -20.21
N ILE A 247 13.48 -24.61 -19.48
CA ILE A 247 13.47 -23.38 -18.69
C ILE A 247 13.85 -22.22 -19.60
N ASN A 248 12.89 -21.35 -19.91
CA ASN A 248 13.09 -20.10 -20.62
C ASN A 248 12.12 -19.03 -20.07
N ILE A 249 12.34 -17.76 -20.45
CA ILE A 249 11.55 -16.62 -19.93
C ILE A 249 10.06 -16.81 -20.24
N GLU A 250 9.71 -17.26 -21.44
CA GLU A 250 8.33 -17.47 -21.87
C GLU A 250 7.61 -18.54 -21.03
N ASN A 251 8.24 -19.69 -20.80
CA ASN A 251 7.66 -20.79 -20.04
C ASN A 251 7.57 -20.48 -18.54
N LEU A 252 8.50 -19.67 -18.02
CA LEU A 252 8.46 -19.16 -16.64
C LEU A 252 7.31 -18.18 -16.43
N ALA A 253 6.94 -17.42 -17.46
CA ALA A 253 5.78 -16.52 -17.45
C ALA A 253 4.43 -17.25 -17.63
N LYS A 254 4.40 -18.59 -17.69
CA LYS A 254 3.13 -19.34 -17.80
C LYS A 254 2.52 -19.61 -16.42
N PRO A 255 1.18 -19.55 -16.29
CA PRO A 255 0.50 -19.64 -15.01
C PRO A 255 0.75 -20.95 -14.24
N TYR A 256 0.93 -22.09 -14.93
CA TYR A 256 1.21 -23.35 -14.24
C TYR A 256 2.55 -23.35 -13.49
N SER A 257 3.59 -22.72 -14.07
CA SER A 257 4.88 -22.61 -13.39
C SER A 257 4.75 -21.72 -12.14
N ALA A 258 4.05 -20.58 -12.27
CA ALA A 258 3.82 -19.67 -11.16
C ALA A 258 3.01 -20.30 -10.01
N VAL A 259 1.98 -21.12 -10.28
CA VAL A 259 1.21 -21.82 -9.23
C VAL A 259 2.08 -22.80 -8.46
N CYS A 260 2.90 -23.60 -9.15
CA CYS A 260 3.79 -24.55 -8.51
C CYS A 260 4.69 -23.85 -7.48
N SER A 261 5.21 -22.68 -7.83
CA SER A 261 5.98 -21.85 -6.92
C SER A 261 5.15 -21.29 -5.77
N GLY A 262 4.06 -20.57 -6.06
CA GLY A 262 3.29 -19.86 -5.04
C GLY A 262 2.68 -20.81 -4.01
N LEU A 263 2.21 -21.98 -4.44
CA LEU A 263 1.66 -22.99 -3.54
C LEU A 263 2.75 -23.61 -2.66
N THR A 264 3.91 -23.95 -3.25
CA THR A 264 5.03 -24.54 -2.50
C THR A 264 5.61 -23.52 -1.52
N GLY A 265 5.94 -22.32 -1.99
CA GLY A 265 6.53 -21.26 -1.16
C GLY A 265 5.66 -20.89 0.02
N LEU A 266 4.35 -20.67 -0.20
CA LEU A 266 3.42 -20.29 0.86
C LEU A 266 3.20 -21.42 1.88
N LEU A 267 2.95 -22.66 1.41
CA LEU A 267 2.66 -23.79 2.31
C LEU A 267 3.90 -24.21 3.11
N PHE A 268 5.04 -24.39 2.44
CA PHE A 268 6.26 -24.83 3.13
C PHE A 268 6.82 -23.75 4.04
N SER A 269 6.74 -22.47 3.66
CA SER A 269 7.08 -21.37 4.57
C SER A 269 6.25 -21.43 5.85
N GLY A 270 4.92 -21.58 5.73
CA GLY A 270 4.02 -21.67 6.88
C GLY A 270 4.31 -22.89 7.76
N VAL A 271 4.49 -24.06 7.16
CA VAL A 271 4.78 -25.30 7.89
C VAL A 271 6.12 -25.19 8.63
N ILE A 272 7.18 -24.69 7.99
CA ILE A 272 8.50 -24.53 8.61
C ILE A 272 8.41 -23.52 9.76
N THR A 273 7.75 -22.38 9.54
CA THR A 273 7.55 -21.35 10.57
C THR A 273 6.88 -21.91 11.81
N VAL A 274 5.83 -22.70 11.63
CA VAL A 274 5.09 -23.34 12.72
C VAL A 274 5.93 -24.41 13.41
N LEU A 275 6.55 -25.32 12.65
CA LEU A 275 7.36 -26.40 13.23
C LEU A 275 8.52 -25.86 14.06
N VAL A 276 9.32 -24.94 13.49
CA VAL A 276 10.47 -24.35 14.18
C VAL A 276 10.03 -23.56 15.42
N SER A 277 8.89 -22.87 15.34
CA SER A 277 8.36 -22.14 16.50
C SER A 277 7.78 -23.06 17.58
N LEU A 278 7.24 -24.23 17.23
CA LEU A 278 6.78 -25.23 18.20
C LEU A 278 7.94 -25.96 18.89
N PHE A 279 9.11 -26.10 18.24
CA PHE A 279 10.28 -26.73 18.85
C PHE A 279 10.85 -25.91 20.03
N ARG A 280 10.77 -24.58 19.98
CA ARG A 280 11.12 -23.69 21.11
C ARG A 280 10.17 -22.51 21.19
N PRO A 281 8.95 -22.69 21.73
CA PRO A 281 7.96 -21.61 21.73
C PRO A 281 8.50 -20.39 22.47
N ALA A 282 8.39 -19.22 21.83
CA ALA A 282 8.58 -17.96 22.52
C ALA A 282 7.37 -17.67 23.41
N ASN A 283 7.48 -16.70 24.32
CA ASN A 283 6.33 -16.12 25.00
C ASN A 283 6.42 -14.61 24.80
N TYR A 284 5.92 -14.13 23.67
CA TYR A 284 5.83 -12.71 23.39
C TYR A 284 4.54 -12.16 23.96
N ASP A 285 4.66 -11.16 24.85
CA ASP A 285 3.51 -10.39 25.30
C ASP A 285 3.36 -9.18 24.37
N PHE A 286 2.21 -9.06 23.73
CA PHE A 286 1.87 -7.95 22.82
C PHE A 286 1.66 -6.61 23.55
N GLU A 287 2.25 -6.42 24.74
CA GLU A 287 2.17 -5.19 25.51
C GLU A 287 2.77 -4.01 24.77
N ASP A 288 3.92 -4.19 24.14
CA ASP A 288 4.60 -3.09 23.45
C ASP A 288 3.76 -2.59 22.27
N THR A 289 3.12 -3.51 21.53
CA THR A 289 2.16 -3.16 20.47
C THR A 289 0.94 -2.39 21.02
N ARG A 290 0.53 -2.63 22.27
CA ARG A 290 -0.54 -1.88 22.94
C ARG A 290 -0.08 -0.49 23.41
N LYS A 291 1.20 -0.33 23.76
CA LYS A 291 1.80 0.93 24.24
C LYS A 291 2.08 1.94 23.12
N ILE A 292 2.20 1.50 21.86
CA ILE A 292 2.47 2.38 20.69
C ILE A 292 1.41 3.49 20.53
N ILE A 293 0.18 3.31 21.02
CA ILE A 293 -0.88 4.33 20.99
C ILE A 293 -0.60 5.52 21.93
N ILE A 294 0.31 5.38 22.91
CA ILE A 294 0.45 6.33 24.03
C ILE A 294 1.66 7.29 23.87
N TYR A 295 2.63 6.98 23.01
CA TYR A 295 3.88 7.73 22.97
C TYR A 295 3.85 9.04 22.17
N ASP A 296 2.96 9.19 21.18
CA ASP A 296 2.93 10.41 20.34
C ASP A 296 2.38 11.64 21.08
N THR A 297 1.56 11.44 22.11
CA THR A 297 1.05 12.54 22.95
C THR A 297 2.14 13.11 23.86
N THR A 298 3.08 12.27 24.31
CA THR A 298 4.12 12.67 25.30
C THR A 298 5.37 13.27 24.65
N VAL A 299 5.71 12.90 23.41
CA VAL A 299 6.87 13.47 22.70
C VAL A 299 6.60 14.91 22.27
N LEU A 300 5.35 15.24 21.93
CA LEU A 300 4.94 16.62 21.65
C LEU A 300 5.00 17.53 22.91
N GLU A 301 4.81 16.95 24.10
CA GLU A 301 4.95 17.68 25.38
C GLU A 301 6.42 17.77 25.85
N ALA A 302 7.25 16.78 25.54
CA ALA A 302 8.65 16.73 25.94
C ALA A 302 9.56 17.68 25.14
N GLU A 303 9.24 17.93 23.86
CA GLU A 303 9.96 18.94 23.06
C GLU A 303 9.64 20.38 23.47
N THR A 304 8.53 20.59 24.19
CA THR A 304 8.12 21.92 24.69
C THR A 304 8.74 22.25 26.06
N SER A 305 9.27 21.26 26.79
CA SER A 305 9.66 21.42 28.21
C SER A 305 11.17 21.57 28.48
N SER A 306 12.04 21.47 27.46
CA SER A 306 13.50 21.40 27.66
C SER A 306 14.31 22.64 27.28
N THR A 307 13.66 23.80 27.06
CA THR A 307 14.39 25.08 26.89
C THR A 307 13.99 26.11 27.95
N SER A 308 14.54 26.00 29.16
CA SER A 308 14.73 27.16 30.05
C SER A 308 15.92 26.92 30.99
N ILE A 309 17.06 27.50 30.62
CA ILE A 309 18.24 27.59 31.49
C ILE A 309 18.01 28.72 32.51
N ASN A 310 18.21 28.38 33.78
CA ASN A 310 18.26 29.24 34.96
C ASN A 310 19.13 30.51 34.79
N ALA A 311 18.61 31.66 35.25
CA ALA A 311 19.36 32.62 36.06
C ALA A 311 18.43 33.68 36.69
N ASN A 312 18.32 33.66 38.02
CA ASN A 312 17.95 34.80 38.88
C ASN A 312 19.28 35.51 39.32
N PRO A 313 19.33 36.75 39.91
CA PRO A 313 18.29 37.39 40.74
C PRO A 313 18.17 38.96 40.71
N THR A 314 17.13 39.45 41.42
CA THR A 314 17.03 40.66 42.30
C THR A 314 16.78 42.11 41.80
N ASN A 315 15.55 42.58 42.12
CA ASN A 315 15.13 43.75 42.94
C ASN A 315 15.05 45.23 42.44
N LYS A 316 13.85 45.81 42.70
CA LYS A 316 13.44 47.19 43.09
C LYS A 316 12.93 48.25 42.07
N ASP A 317 11.62 48.53 42.22
CA ASP A 317 10.89 49.80 42.52
C ASP A 317 10.85 51.03 41.57
N ASN A 318 9.60 51.50 41.35
CA ASN A 318 9.04 52.88 41.21
C ASN A 318 8.63 53.50 39.84
N GLU A 319 7.32 53.85 39.81
CA GLU A 319 6.61 55.06 39.31
C GLU A 319 6.56 55.54 37.83
N SER A 320 5.33 55.44 37.29
CA SER A 320 4.47 56.50 36.68
C SER A 320 4.74 57.15 35.30
N VAL A 321 3.59 57.42 34.63
CA VAL A 321 3.28 58.36 33.53
C VAL A 321 3.38 57.85 32.07
N SER A 322 2.61 58.53 31.21
CA SER A 322 1.69 58.05 30.20
C SER A 322 2.10 58.29 28.73
N ASP A 323 1.24 57.77 27.86
CA ASP A 323 0.90 58.21 26.49
C ASP A 323 1.74 57.75 25.28
N GLU A 324 1.05 56.89 24.52
CA GLU A 324 1.11 56.52 23.11
C GLU A 324 1.98 57.37 22.15
N VAL A 325 2.77 56.71 21.28
CA VAL A 325 2.40 56.33 19.90
C VAL A 325 3.60 55.59 19.24
N LYS A 326 3.36 54.32 18.85
CA LYS A 326 3.74 53.60 17.60
C LYS A 326 4.98 54.11 16.80
N LYS A 327 5.93 53.30 16.32
CA LYS A 327 5.75 52.17 15.36
C LYS A 327 7.09 51.45 15.01
N ASP A 328 6.98 50.16 14.68
CA ASP A 328 7.84 49.30 13.81
C ASP A 328 9.28 48.92 14.23
N ILE A 329 9.48 47.65 14.65
CA ILE A 329 10.04 46.50 13.86
C ILE A 329 10.33 45.30 14.81
N GLU A 330 9.44 44.31 14.72
CA GLU A 330 9.73 42.86 14.56
C GLU A 330 10.63 42.10 15.57
N LYS A 331 10.00 41.24 16.38
CA LYS A 331 10.45 39.84 16.60
C LYS A 331 9.29 38.95 17.07
N VAL A 332 9.06 37.94 16.25
CA VAL A 332 8.00 36.93 16.27
C VAL A 332 7.91 36.22 17.62
N GLN A 333 6.78 36.40 18.32
CA GLN A 333 6.31 35.47 19.34
C GLN A 333 5.15 34.66 18.75
N VAL A 334 5.33 33.34 18.69
CA VAL A 334 4.26 32.39 18.40
C VAL A 334 3.33 32.40 19.60
N GLN A 335 2.20 33.08 19.45
CA GLN A 335 1.16 33.14 20.46
C GLN A 335 0.19 31.97 20.23
N GLU A 336 0.11 31.09 21.23
CA GLU A 336 -0.91 30.04 21.36
C GLU A 336 -2.30 30.62 21.04
N VAL A 337 -2.94 30.07 20.01
CA VAL A 337 -4.37 30.23 19.83
C VAL A 337 -5.04 29.25 20.78
N SER A 338 -5.60 29.81 21.84
CA SER A 338 -6.44 29.13 22.81
C SER A 338 -7.59 28.41 22.11
N THR A 339 -7.55 27.09 22.20
CA THR A 339 -8.63 26.16 21.89
C THR A 339 -9.88 26.59 22.67
N PRO A 340 -11.03 26.91 22.02
CA PRO A 340 -12.28 27.01 22.76
C PRO A 340 -12.71 25.59 23.16
N ASN A 341 -12.68 25.33 24.47
CA ASN A 341 -13.25 24.16 25.16
C ASN A 341 -12.74 22.78 24.75
N SER A 342 -11.48 22.54 25.10
CA SER A 342 -10.92 21.22 25.42
C SER A 342 -11.49 20.66 26.74
N SER A 343 -12.82 20.58 26.87
CA SER A 343 -13.51 19.91 27.99
C SER A 343 -14.53 18.86 27.54
N GLN A 344 -14.50 18.44 26.28
CA GLN A 344 -15.26 17.28 25.79
C GLN A 344 -14.48 16.27 24.93
N LEU A 345 -13.16 16.40 24.82
CA LEU A 345 -12.32 15.29 24.39
C LEU A 345 -11.71 14.64 25.63
N GLY A 346 -12.59 14.12 26.49
CA GLY A 346 -12.16 13.15 27.48
C GLY A 346 -11.43 12.04 26.73
N GLY A 347 -10.23 11.71 27.18
CA GLY A 347 -9.56 10.48 26.79
C GLY A 347 -10.53 9.33 27.00
N GLN A 348 -11.23 8.95 25.95
CA GLN A 348 -11.94 7.69 25.92
C GLN A 348 -10.81 6.67 25.84
N GLU A 349 -10.46 6.08 26.98
CA GLU A 349 -9.89 4.74 26.98
C GLU A 349 -10.71 3.94 25.98
N VAL A 350 -10.10 3.65 24.82
CA VAL A 350 -10.80 2.92 23.76
C VAL A 350 -11.05 1.55 24.33
N ASP A 351 -12.27 1.33 24.80
CA ASP A 351 -12.68 0.10 25.47
C ASP A 351 -12.32 -1.11 24.59
N LEU A 352 -11.57 -2.04 25.17
CA LEU A 352 -11.02 -3.22 24.50
C LEU A 352 -12.14 -4.07 23.89
N GLN A 353 -13.34 -4.06 24.47
CA GLN A 353 -14.51 -4.74 23.90
C GLN A 353 -15.01 -4.07 22.61
N THR A 354 -14.91 -2.75 22.51
CA THR A 354 -15.27 -2.00 21.30
C THR A 354 -14.29 -2.31 20.17
N LEU A 355 -12.98 -2.35 20.44
CA LEU A 355 -11.95 -2.78 19.49
C LEU A 355 -12.18 -4.20 18.98
N GLN A 356 -12.48 -5.15 19.87
CA GLN A 356 -12.77 -6.54 19.49
C GLN A 356 -14.02 -6.67 18.61
N ARG A 357 -15.08 -5.90 18.88
CA ARG A 357 -16.28 -5.88 18.03
C ARG A 357 -15.99 -5.33 16.64
N ILE A 358 -15.21 -4.26 16.56
CA ILE A 358 -14.79 -3.66 15.29
C ILE A 358 -13.93 -4.67 14.50
N PHE A 359 -12.97 -5.31 15.15
CA PHE A 359 -12.13 -6.35 14.55
C PHE A 359 -12.97 -7.50 13.99
N LYS A 360 -13.88 -8.08 14.79
CA LYS A 360 -14.75 -9.19 14.32
C LYS A 360 -15.57 -8.82 13.10
N ARG A 361 -16.13 -7.60 13.07
CA ARG A 361 -16.88 -7.10 11.92
C ARG A 361 -15.97 -6.93 10.71
N ALA A 362 -14.84 -6.24 10.86
CA ALA A 362 -13.88 -6.03 9.79
C ALA A 362 -13.40 -7.36 9.19
N THR A 363 -13.05 -8.33 10.03
CA THR A 363 -12.66 -9.68 9.62
C THR A 363 -13.76 -10.39 8.85
N LEU A 364 -15.01 -10.33 9.31
CA LEU A 364 -16.15 -10.93 8.60
C LEU A 364 -16.34 -10.30 7.22
N TYR A 365 -16.28 -8.96 7.12
CA TYR A 365 -16.39 -8.25 5.85
C TYR A 365 -15.25 -8.60 4.89
N SER A 366 -14.01 -8.61 5.36
CA SER A 366 -12.84 -8.95 4.55
C SER A 366 -12.90 -10.40 4.06
N ILE A 367 -13.30 -11.36 4.92
CA ILE A 367 -13.48 -12.75 4.53
C ILE A 367 -14.62 -12.87 3.51
N ALA A 368 -15.77 -12.25 3.76
CA ALA A 368 -16.91 -12.29 2.85
C ALA A 368 -16.55 -11.71 1.48
N LEU A 369 -15.93 -10.53 1.43
CA LEU A 369 -15.49 -9.90 0.18
C LEU A 369 -14.49 -10.78 -0.55
N THR A 370 -13.49 -11.31 0.17
CA THR A 370 -12.48 -12.22 -0.40
C THR A 370 -13.16 -13.46 -0.99
N LEU A 371 -14.01 -14.15 -0.23
CA LEU A 371 -14.72 -15.35 -0.70
C LEU A 371 -15.59 -15.06 -1.92
N ILE A 372 -16.33 -13.95 -1.92
CA ILE A 372 -17.19 -13.57 -3.03
C ILE A 372 -16.36 -13.35 -4.30
N VAL A 373 -15.33 -12.51 -4.21
CA VAL A 373 -14.54 -12.06 -5.36
C VAL A 373 -13.58 -13.13 -5.87
N THR A 374 -12.93 -13.90 -4.98
CA THR A 374 -11.90 -14.87 -5.37
C THR A 374 -12.43 -16.28 -5.59
N ILE A 375 -13.51 -16.66 -4.92
CA ILE A 375 -14.04 -18.04 -4.97
C ILE A 375 -15.41 -18.07 -5.66
N ILE A 376 -16.40 -17.38 -5.11
CA ILE A 376 -17.81 -17.53 -5.53
C ILE A 376 -18.06 -17.00 -6.94
N VAL A 377 -17.46 -15.88 -7.35
CA VAL A 377 -17.64 -15.34 -8.70
C VAL A 377 -16.82 -16.13 -9.74
N PRO A 378 -15.52 -16.41 -9.53
CA PRO A 378 -14.73 -17.08 -10.56
C PRO A 378 -15.12 -18.55 -10.77
N ILE A 379 -15.46 -19.30 -9.71
CA ILE A 379 -15.74 -20.74 -9.82
C ILE A 379 -16.87 -21.04 -10.81
N PRO A 380 -18.09 -20.50 -10.67
CA PRO A 380 -19.18 -20.74 -11.61
C PRO A 380 -18.81 -20.32 -13.02
N MET A 381 -18.15 -19.19 -13.20
CA MET A 381 -17.76 -18.69 -14.53
C MET A 381 -16.74 -19.61 -15.21
N PHE A 382 -15.79 -20.16 -14.46
CA PHE A 382 -14.80 -21.10 -14.99
C PHE A 382 -15.38 -22.49 -15.26
N PHE A 383 -16.19 -23.04 -14.35
CA PHE A 383 -16.71 -24.42 -14.49
C PHE A 383 -17.86 -24.52 -15.49
N SER A 384 -18.65 -23.47 -15.67
CA SER A 384 -19.74 -23.45 -16.65
C SER A 384 -19.26 -23.23 -18.09
N HIS A 385 -17.97 -22.92 -18.30
CA HIS A 385 -17.43 -22.48 -19.60
C HIS A 385 -18.33 -21.43 -20.28
N TYR A 386 -18.93 -20.54 -19.48
CA TYR A 386 -19.97 -19.65 -19.95
C TYR A 386 -19.42 -18.66 -20.97
N VAL A 387 -20.00 -18.68 -22.17
CA VAL A 387 -19.78 -17.66 -23.19
C VAL A 387 -20.69 -16.49 -22.87
N PHE A 388 -20.12 -15.31 -22.68
CA PHE A 388 -20.86 -14.11 -22.35
C PHE A 388 -21.86 -13.76 -23.46
N SER A 389 -23.14 -13.80 -23.14
CA SER A 389 -24.17 -13.21 -23.99
C SER A 389 -24.06 -11.69 -24.01
N GLU A 390 -24.59 -11.05 -25.06
CA GLU A 390 -24.61 -9.57 -25.16
C GLU A 390 -25.32 -8.92 -23.97
N ALA A 391 -26.47 -9.48 -23.55
CA ALA A 391 -27.22 -8.99 -22.40
C ALA A 391 -26.43 -9.13 -21.09
N PHE A 392 -25.77 -10.28 -20.88
CA PHE A 392 -24.96 -10.51 -19.70
C PHE A 392 -23.72 -9.60 -19.68
N TYR A 393 -23.04 -9.41 -20.80
CA TYR A 393 -21.89 -8.52 -20.91
C TYR A 393 -22.29 -7.05 -20.69
N THR A 394 -23.46 -6.65 -21.18
CA THR A 394 -24.03 -5.32 -20.94
C THR A 394 -24.29 -5.11 -19.44
N PHE A 395 -24.92 -6.08 -18.78
CA PHE A 395 -25.12 -6.05 -17.33
C PHE A 395 -23.79 -5.99 -16.55
N TRP A 396 -22.83 -6.84 -16.94
CA TRP A 396 -21.50 -6.90 -16.33
C TRP A 396 -20.76 -5.56 -16.40
N THR A 397 -20.79 -4.94 -17.58
CA THR A 397 -20.17 -3.63 -17.83
C THR A 397 -20.89 -2.53 -17.05
N ALA A 398 -22.23 -2.54 -17.02
CA ALA A 398 -23.02 -1.57 -16.27
C ALA A 398 -22.73 -1.63 -14.76
N CYS A 399 -22.70 -2.83 -14.17
CA CYS A 399 -22.32 -3.02 -12.77
C CYS A 399 -20.92 -2.49 -12.48
N THR A 400 -19.97 -2.74 -13.39
CA THR A 400 -18.59 -2.28 -13.24
C THR A 400 -18.49 -0.75 -13.28
N ILE A 401 -19.18 -0.10 -14.23
CA ILE A 401 -19.21 1.38 -14.32
C ILE A 401 -19.82 2.00 -13.07
N ILE A 402 -20.94 1.46 -12.57
CA ILE A 402 -21.58 1.94 -11.34
C ILE A 402 -20.63 1.80 -10.15
N TRP A 403 -19.95 0.65 -10.03
CA TRP A 403 -19.01 0.42 -8.94
C TRP A 403 -17.81 1.38 -9.02
N VAL A 404 -17.17 1.51 -10.18
CA VAL A 404 -16.06 2.47 -10.38
C VAL A 404 -16.51 3.90 -10.07
N GLY A 405 -17.72 4.30 -10.47
CA GLY A 405 -18.29 5.60 -10.14
C GLY A 405 -18.45 5.81 -8.64
N MET A 406 -19.01 4.84 -7.92
CA MET A 406 -19.13 4.88 -6.46
C MET A 406 -17.75 4.93 -5.77
N SER A 407 -16.79 4.14 -6.25
CA SER A 407 -15.41 4.15 -5.77
C SER A 407 -14.74 5.51 -5.97
N GLY A 408 -14.95 6.16 -7.11
CA GLY A 408 -14.49 7.52 -7.36
C GLY A 408 -15.07 8.51 -6.35
N ILE A 409 -16.38 8.42 -6.06
CA ILE A 409 -17.02 9.27 -5.04
C ILE A 409 -16.41 9.02 -3.65
N PHE A 410 -16.18 7.76 -3.27
CA PHE A 410 -15.62 7.42 -1.96
C PHE A 410 -14.14 7.80 -1.82
N CYS A 411 -13.35 7.72 -2.88
CA CYS A 411 -11.92 8.05 -2.82
C CYS A 411 -11.63 9.54 -3.01
N ILE A 412 -12.48 10.27 -3.75
CA ILE A 412 -12.24 11.68 -4.09
C ILE A 412 -13.15 12.61 -3.27
N VAL A 413 -14.46 12.38 -3.28
CA VAL A 413 -15.43 13.32 -2.71
C VAL A 413 -15.53 13.17 -1.20
N LEU A 414 -15.56 11.93 -0.69
CA LEU A 414 -15.74 11.68 0.74
C LEU A 414 -14.61 12.29 1.60
N PRO A 415 -13.31 12.14 1.28
CA PRO A 415 -12.25 12.78 2.07
C PRO A 415 -12.32 14.30 2.04
N LEU A 416 -12.64 14.89 0.88
CA LEU A 416 -12.85 16.34 0.75
C LEU A 416 -14.02 16.83 1.61
N TRP A 417 -15.10 16.06 1.68
CA TRP A 417 -16.25 16.38 2.51
C TRP A 417 -15.92 16.27 4.00
N GLU A 418 -15.24 15.22 4.43
CA GLU A 418 -14.85 15.01 5.83
C GLU A 418 -13.89 16.11 6.30
N SER A 419 -12.93 16.50 5.46
CA SER A 419 -11.94 17.54 5.78
C SER A 419 -12.44 18.98 5.59
N ARG A 420 -13.72 19.21 5.24
CA ARG A 420 -14.24 20.55 4.92
C ARG A 420 -14.10 21.57 6.06
N LYS A 421 -14.22 21.13 7.31
CA LYS A 421 -14.09 22.00 8.48
C LYS A 421 -12.65 22.43 8.68
N GLU A 422 -11.73 21.47 8.59
CA GLU A 422 -10.28 21.71 8.68
C GLU A 422 -9.78 22.61 7.54
N MET A 423 -10.22 22.35 6.31
CA MET A 423 -9.93 23.21 5.16
C MET A 423 -10.48 24.64 5.36
N GLY A 424 -11.64 24.77 6.01
CA GLY A 424 -12.19 26.07 6.37
C GLY A 424 -11.37 26.81 7.43
N ILE A 425 -10.81 26.10 8.41
CA ILE A 425 -9.92 26.68 9.43
C ILE A 425 -8.61 27.13 8.79
N ILE A 426 -7.98 26.28 7.98
CA ILE A 426 -6.75 26.62 7.25
C ILE A 426 -7.00 27.78 6.29
N GLY A 427 -8.11 27.73 5.54
CA GLY A 427 -8.49 28.79 4.61
C GLY A 427 -8.70 30.14 5.30
N ARG A 428 -9.34 30.16 6.48
CA ARG A 428 -9.47 31.37 7.30
C ARG A 428 -8.12 31.84 7.85
N GLY A 429 -7.27 30.93 8.31
CA GLY A 429 -5.93 31.28 8.79
C GLY A 429 -5.05 31.88 7.69
N VAL A 430 -5.10 31.33 6.47
CA VAL A 430 -4.41 31.89 5.30
C VAL A 430 -4.99 33.24 4.91
N LEU A 431 -6.32 33.38 4.91
CA LEU A 431 -6.98 34.64 4.59
C LEU A 431 -6.62 35.74 5.60
N ASP A 432 -6.59 35.42 6.90
CA ASP A 432 -6.19 36.36 7.95
C ASP A 432 -4.70 36.74 7.83
N LEU A 433 -3.84 35.82 7.39
CA LEU A 433 -2.42 36.09 7.16
C LEU A 433 -2.18 36.98 5.93
N VAL A 434 -3.01 36.83 4.89
CA VAL A 434 -2.98 37.67 3.69
C VAL A 434 -3.59 39.05 3.96
N LEU A 435 -4.65 39.14 4.77
CA LEU A 435 -5.30 40.41 5.13
C LEU A 435 -4.55 41.21 6.20
N ARG A 436 -3.62 40.59 6.94
CA ARG A 436 -2.73 41.26 7.91
C ARG A 436 -1.44 41.82 7.28
N ARG A 437 -1.21 41.58 5.98
CA ARG A 437 -0.23 42.33 5.17
C ARG A 437 -0.91 43.52 4.51
#